data_AF-A0A969RYG7-F1
#
_entry.id   AF-A0A969RYG7-F1
#
_cell.length_a   1.000
_cell.length_b   1.000
_cell.length_c   1.000
_cell.angle_alpha   90.00
_cell.angle_beta   90.00
_cell.angle_gamma   90.00
#
_symmetry.space_group_name_H-M   'P 1'
#
loop_
_entity.id
_entity.type
_entity.pdbx_description
1 polymer ?
#
loop_
_entity_poly.entity_id
_entity_poly.type
_entity_poly.pdbx_seq_one_letter_code
_entity_poly.pdbx_strand_id
1 'polypeptide(L)'
;MQVTIQSDRRTRSRAMQNRAETTSRRRYAIAAPRLDRQGQITAFSQPTVTVTIQTTYGPGVSGEAVSGYGRGTTATDVSAGQTTLRFHEGSHGQDYLDYLSTNPPPTLQATVGMTIAEFRQAQQEYQQAFEAYFQAMDQASLHQTDCVGTTIDQATGSQVCPTP
;
A
#
# COMPACT_ATOMS: atom_id res chain seq x y z
N MET A 1 2.11 -5.73 13.48
CA MET A 1 2.47 -4.96 12.27
C MET A 1 3.01 -3.61 12.70
N GLN A 2 4.05 -3.12 12.04
CA GLN A 2 4.64 -1.80 12.26
C GLN A 2 4.41 -0.93 11.04
N VAL A 3 3.79 0.23 11.22
CA VAL A 3 3.59 1.22 10.16
C VAL A 3 4.53 2.39 10.42
N THR A 4 5.25 2.82 9.39
CA THR A 4 6.17 3.97 9.43
C THR A 4 5.78 4.95 8.33
N ILE A 5 5.45 6.18 8.72
CA ILE A 5 5.24 7.28 7.77
C ILE A 5 6.56 8.04 7.68
N GLN A 6 7.12 8.14 6.49
CA GLN A 6 8.31 8.95 6.26
C GLN A 6 7.92 10.31 5.70
N SER A 7 8.72 11.32 6.01
CA SER A 7 8.58 12.63 5.37
C SER A 7 8.69 12.51 3.85
N ASP A 8 7.92 13.35 3.17
CA ASP A 8 8.00 13.58 1.74
C ASP A 8 9.44 13.82 1.30
N ARG A 9 9.78 13.34 0.11
CA ARG A 9 11.10 13.56 -0.47
C ARG A 9 11.02 14.03 -1.92
N ARG A 10 12.11 14.62 -2.38
CA ARG A 10 12.33 14.92 -3.80
C ARG A 10 13.29 13.91 -4.40
N THR A 11 13.09 13.58 -5.67
CA THR A 11 14.01 12.74 -6.45
C THR A 11 14.46 13.45 -7.73
N ARG A 12 15.66 13.08 -8.20
CA ARG A 12 16.18 13.51 -9.52
C ARG A 12 15.96 12.45 -10.61
N SER A 13 15.27 11.35 -10.28
CA SER A 13 15.02 10.27 -11.24
C SER A 13 14.20 10.76 -12.43
N ARG A 14 14.69 10.50 -13.65
CA ARG A 14 13.96 10.80 -14.88
C ARG A 14 12.66 10.02 -15.00
N ALA A 15 12.58 8.82 -14.41
CA ALA A 15 11.34 8.03 -14.37
C ALA A 15 10.22 8.72 -13.57
N MET A 16 10.56 9.69 -12.72
CA MET A 16 9.61 10.49 -11.94
C MET A 16 9.40 11.89 -12.53
N GLN A 17 9.91 12.19 -13.72
CA GLN A 17 9.73 13.50 -14.35
C GLN A 17 8.24 13.85 -14.44
N ASN A 18 7.89 15.07 -13.99
CA ASN A 18 6.53 15.62 -14.05
C ASN A 18 5.47 14.80 -13.29
N ARG A 19 5.87 14.01 -12.29
CA ARG A 19 4.92 13.30 -11.41
C ARG A 19 5.33 13.31 -9.94
N ALA A 20 4.32 13.11 -9.08
CA ALA A 20 4.48 12.69 -7.71
C ALA A 20 3.94 11.26 -7.56
N GLU A 21 4.32 10.58 -6.49
CA GLU A 21 3.80 9.25 -6.16
C GLU A 21 3.96 8.95 -4.67
N THR A 22 2.88 8.49 -4.06
CA THR A 22 2.85 7.95 -2.70
C THR A 22 2.89 6.44 -2.75
N THR A 23 3.92 5.85 -2.12
CA THR A 23 4.13 4.40 -2.15
C THR A 23 3.97 3.80 -0.77
N SER A 24 3.41 2.59 -0.71
CA SER A 24 3.39 1.75 0.49
C SER A 24 4.37 0.58 0.36
N ARG A 25 5.62 0.79 0.77
CA ARG A 25 6.67 -0.24 0.71
C ARG A 25 6.43 -1.28 1.80
N ARG A 26 6.23 -2.52 1.40
CA ARG A 26 5.88 -3.64 2.30
C ARG A 26 7.05 -4.58 2.47
N ARG A 27 7.27 -5.05 3.69
CA ARG A 27 8.18 -6.15 4.00
C ARG A 27 7.55 -7.04 5.05
N TYR A 28 7.78 -8.35 4.91
CA TYR A 28 7.50 -9.28 5.99
C TYR A 28 8.67 -10.25 6.17
N ALA A 29 8.78 -10.80 7.38
CA ALA A 29 9.75 -11.83 7.71
C ALA A 29 9.07 -12.92 8.53
N ILE A 30 9.32 -14.18 8.16
CA ILE A 30 8.89 -15.36 8.91
C ILE A 30 10.14 -15.98 9.52
N ALA A 31 10.20 -16.07 10.85
CA ALA A 31 11.29 -16.75 11.53
C ALA A 31 11.24 -18.26 11.27
N ALA A 32 12.41 -18.91 11.26
CA ALA A 32 12.45 -20.37 11.18
C ALA A 32 11.75 -20.99 12.40
N PRO A 33 10.90 -22.02 12.21
CA PRO A 33 10.25 -22.68 13.33
C PRO A 33 11.26 -23.57 14.07
N ARG A 34 10.91 -23.94 15.32
CA ARG A 34 11.62 -24.99 16.06
C ARG A 34 11.03 -26.35 15.75
N LEU A 35 11.88 -27.36 15.64
CA LEU A 35 11.52 -28.73 15.31
C LEU A 35 11.88 -29.69 16.44
N ASP A 36 11.11 -30.77 16.60
CA ASP A 36 11.52 -31.93 17.38
C ASP A 36 12.42 -32.87 16.56
N ARG A 37 12.76 -34.04 17.13
CA ARG A 37 13.60 -35.06 16.45
C ARG A 37 12.87 -35.75 15.29
N GLN A 38 11.55 -35.67 15.25
CA GLN A 38 10.68 -36.24 14.24
C GLN A 38 10.39 -35.26 13.10
N GLY A 39 10.88 -34.02 13.19
CA GLY A 39 10.68 -32.98 12.19
C GLY A 39 9.33 -32.26 12.29
N GLN A 40 8.66 -32.34 13.45
CA GLN A 40 7.41 -31.63 13.72
C GLN A 40 7.67 -30.28 14.38
N ILE A 41 6.84 -29.28 14.06
CA ILE A 41 6.90 -27.94 14.63
C ILE A 41 6.59 -28.00 16.12
N THR A 42 7.51 -27.53 16.95
CA THR A 42 7.31 -27.38 18.41
C THR A 42 7.07 -25.95 18.83
N ALA A 43 7.50 -24.98 18.02
CA ALA A 43 7.23 -23.56 18.21
C ALA A 43 7.41 -22.80 16.89
N PHE A 44 6.64 -21.73 16.72
CA PHE A 44 6.82 -20.78 15.63
C PHE A 44 6.35 -19.39 16.09
N SER A 45 6.57 -18.37 15.25
CA SER A 45 6.11 -17.01 15.51
C SER A 45 5.32 -16.49 14.31
N GLN A 46 4.35 -15.61 14.57
CA GLN A 46 3.66 -14.92 13.49
C GLN A 46 4.63 -14.02 12.72
N PRO A 47 4.40 -13.80 11.41
CA PRO A 47 5.25 -12.95 10.60
C PRO A 47 5.35 -11.52 11.15
N THR A 48 6.55 -10.95 11.14
CA THR A 48 6.71 -9.51 11.41
C THR A 48 6.48 -8.76 10.12
N VAL A 49 5.57 -7.79 10.13
CA VAL A 49 5.19 -6.97 8.96
C VAL A 49 5.57 -5.51 9.20
N THR A 50 6.26 -4.91 8.23
CA THR A 50 6.58 -3.49 8.19
C THR A 50 6.01 -2.86 6.92
N VAL A 51 5.29 -1.75 7.09
CA VAL A 51 4.78 -0.92 5.99
C VAL A 51 5.39 0.47 6.11
N THR A 52 6.06 0.94 5.05
CA THR A 52 6.58 2.30 4.96
C THR A 52 5.79 3.09 3.94
N ILE A 53 5.14 4.17 4.37
CA ILE A 53 4.40 5.10 3.50
C ILE A 53 5.26 6.33 3.26
N GLN A 54 5.44 6.72 1.99
CA GLN A 54 6.22 7.90 1.62
C GLN A 54 5.79 8.46 0.26
N THR A 55 5.61 9.78 0.19
CA THR A 55 5.44 10.53 -1.05
C THR A 55 6.80 10.95 -1.64
N THR A 56 6.96 10.78 -2.94
CA THR A 56 8.14 11.20 -3.70
C THR A 56 7.73 12.14 -4.83
N TYR A 57 8.22 13.38 -4.79
CA TYR A 57 8.05 14.35 -5.89
C TYR A 57 9.25 14.28 -6.84
N GLY A 58 8.98 14.08 -8.13
CA GLY A 58 10.01 14.11 -9.15
C GLY A 58 10.37 15.51 -9.65
N PRO A 59 11.30 15.59 -10.61
CA PRO A 59 11.67 16.86 -11.22
C PRO A 59 10.48 17.51 -11.94
N GLY A 60 10.38 18.83 -11.88
CA GLY A 60 9.30 19.60 -12.52
C GLY A 60 8.00 19.67 -11.73
N VAL A 61 7.90 18.98 -10.59
CA VAL A 61 6.69 18.98 -9.74
C VAL A 61 7.00 19.50 -8.34
N SER A 62 6.00 20.14 -7.73
CA SER A 62 6.01 20.51 -6.32
C SER A 62 4.68 20.12 -5.67
N GLY A 63 4.69 19.89 -4.36
CA GLY A 63 3.46 19.63 -3.62
C GLY A 63 2.45 20.79 -3.66
N GLU A 64 2.87 22.01 -4.01
CA GLU A 64 1.97 23.16 -4.15
C GLU A 64 1.31 23.24 -5.54
N ALA A 65 1.76 22.44 -6.51
CA ALA A 65 1.14 22.44 -7.83
C ALA A 65 -0.30 21.93 -7.72
N VAL A 66 -1.18 22.42 -8.60
CA VAL A 66 -2.57 21.97 -8.65
C VAL A 66 -2.62 20.51 -9.10
N SER A 67 -3.45 19.69 -8.44
CA SER A 67 -3.70 18.32 -8.87
C SER A 67 -4.47 18.30 -10.17
N GLY A 68 -4.02 17.48 -11.12
CA GLY A 68 -4.67 17.35 -12.44
C GLY A 68 -5.85 16.39 -12.44
N TYR A 69 -5.95 15.51 -11.44
CA TYR A 69 -6.97 14.46 -11.34
C TYR A 69 -7.17 14.02 -9.88
N GLY A 70 -8.16 13.17 -9.64
CA GLY A 70 -8.41 12.55 -8.35
C GLY A 70 -8.81 13.55 -7.27
N ARG A 71 -8.41 13.25 -6.03
CA ARG A 71 -8.51 14.20 -4.91
C ARG A 71 -7.77 15.48 -5.25
N GLY A 72 -8.41 16.59 -4.89
CA GLY A 72 -8.03 17.94 -5.31
C GLY A 72 -8.75 18.45 -6.55
N THR A 73 -9.54 17.60 -7.22
CA THR A 73 -10.38 18.00 -8.36
C THR A 73 -11.88 17.81 -8.13
N THR A 74 -12.28 17.17 -7.02
CA THR A 74 -13.71 17.07 -6.67
C THR A 74 -14.29 18.45 -6.33
N ALA A 75 -15.60 18.64 -6.51
CA ALA A 75 -16.25 19.90 -6.14
C ALA A 75 -16.05 20.24 -4.65
N THR A 76 -16.08 19.22 -3.78
CA THR A 76 -15.80 19.37 -2.35
C THR A 76 -14.37 19.86 -2.11
N ASP A 77 -13.37 19.19 -2.69
CA ASP A 77 -11.97 19.57 -2.50
C ASP A 77 -11.71 21.00 -3.04
N VAL A 78 -12.28 21.35 -4.19
CA VAL A 78 -12.17 22.70 -4.79
C VAL A 78 -12.81 23.75 -3.88
N SER A 79 -14.02 23.50 -3.36
CA SER A 79 -14.70 24.43 -2.45
C SER A 79 -13.95 24.64 -1.13
N ALA A 80 -13.20 23.62 -0.70
CA ALA A 80 -12.38 23.65 0.52
C ALA A 80 -10.96 24.21 0.29
N GLY A 81 -10.60 24.58 -0.95
CA GLY A 81 -9.25 25.03 -1.30
C GLY A 81 -8.18 23.93 -1.26
N GLN A 82 -8.59 22.66 -1.26
CA GLN A 82 -7.72 21.49 -1.15
C GLN A 82 -7.29 20.98 -2.53
N THR A 83 -6.77 21.84 -3.40
CA THR A 83 -6.56 21.51 -4.82
C THR A 83 -5.14 21.09 -5.18
N THR A 84 -4.27 20.89 -4.19
CA THR A 84 -2.82 20.71 -4.42
C THR A 84 -2.42 19.24 -4.60
N LEU A 85 -1.29 18.99 -5.24
CA LEU A 85 -0.70 17.65 -5.31
C LEU A 85 -0.33 17.13 -3.92
N ARG A 86 0.08 17.98 -2.98
CA ARG A 86 0.29 17.54 -1.59
C ARG A 86 -1.00 16.96 -1.00
N PHE A 87 -2.14 17.57 -1.28
CA PHE A 87 -3.42 17.06 -0.81
C PHE A 87 -3.79 15.73 -1.48
N HIS A 88 -3.61 15.64 -2.80
CA HIS A 88 -3.81 14.40 -3.55
C HIS A 88 -2.95 13.24 -3.01
N GLU A 89 -1.63 13.44 -2.95
CA GLU A 89 -0.68 12.44 -2.45
C GLU A 89 -0.89 12.12 -0.96
N GLY A 90 -1.24 13.14 -0.16
CA GLY A 90 -1.61 12.95 1.24
C GLY A 90 -2.87 12.09 1.40
N SER A 91 -3.81 12.15 0.45
CA SER A 91 -5.01 11.31 0.46
C SER A 91 -4.67 9.83 0.27
N HIS A 92 -3.75 9.49 -0.64
CA HIS A 92 -3.22 8.11 -0.73
C HIS A 92 -2.63 7.62 0.60
N GLY A 93 -1.85 8.48 1.25
CA GLY A 93 -1.28 8.17 2.56
C GLY A 93 -2.36 7.86 3.61
N GLN A 94 -3.44 8.65 3.63
CA GLN A 94 -4.58 8.44 4.51
C GLN A 94 -5.35 7.16 4.17
N ASP A 95 -5.63 6.91 2.88
CA ASP A 95 -6.32 5.69 2.42
C ASP A 95 -5.60 4.42 2.90
N TYR A 96 -4.27 4.40 2.83
CA TYR A 96 -3.48 3.28 3.32
C TYR A 96 -3.60 3.10 4.83
N LEU A 97 -3.58 4.18 5.61
CA LEU A 97 -3.75 4.12 7.07
C LEU A 97 -5.16 3.63 7.43
N ASP A 98 -6.17 4.13 6.73
CA ASP A 98 -7.57 3.76 6.96
C ASP A 98 -7.80 2.28 6.62
N TYR A 99 -7.27 1.81 5.48
CA TYR A 99 -7.34 0.40 5.10
C TYR A 99 -6.68 -0.50 6.15
N LEU A 100 -5.46 -0.17 6.58
CA LEU A 100 -4.72 -0.94 7.60
C LEU A 100 -5.44 -0.95 8.97
N SER A 101 -6.18 0.11 9.30
CA SER A 101 -6.92 0.22 10.56
C SER A 101 -8.22 -0.58 10.57
N THR A 102 -8.86 -0.75 9.41
CA THR A 102 -10.19 -1.36 9.28
C THR A 102 -10.15 -2.77 8.70
N ASN A 103 -9.06 -3.16 8.05
CA ASN A 103 -8.87 -4.47 7.45
C ASN A 103 -7.68 -5.16 8.14
N PRO A 104 -7.90 -6.12 9.05
CA PRO A 104 -6.80 -6.85 9.66
C PRO A 104 -5.95 -7.57 8.61
N PRO A 105 -4.60 -7.54 8.71
CA PRO A 105 -3.74 -8.28 7.79
C PRO A 105 -3.93 -9.79 7.97
N PRO A 106 -3.59 -10.60 6.94
CA PRO A 106 -3.64 -12.05 7.06
C PRO A 106 -2.70 -12.55 8.17
N THR A 107 -3.02 -13.70 8.75
CA THR A 107 -2.20 -14.39 9.74
C THR A 107 -1.67 -15.70 9.18
N LEU A 108 -0.48 -16.12 9.60
CA LEU A 108 0.06 -17.42 9.22
C LEU A 108 -0.75 -18.52 9.91
N GLN A 109 -1.43 -19.35 9.11
CA GLN A 109 -2.25 -20.47 9.58
C GLN A 109 -1.37 -21.71 9.81
N ALA A 110 -0.52 -21.65 10.84
CA ALA A 110 0.30 -22.77 11.27
C ALA A 110 -0.06 -23.19 12.70
N THR A 111 0.17 -24.46 13.04
CA THR A 111 -0.02 -24.98 14.38
C THR A 111 1.18 -25.82 14.83
N VAL A 112 1.39 -25.90 16.14
CA VAL A 112 2.33 -26.87 16.73
C VAL A 112 1.86 -28.28 16.37
N GLY A 113 2.81 -29.17 16.09
CA GLY A 113 2.58 -30.55 15.63
C GLY A 113 2.55 -30.71 14.12
N MET A 114 2.45 -29.64 13.34
CA MET A 114 2.61 -29.71 11.88
C MET A 114 3.98 -30.26 11.50
N THR A 115 4.06 -31.00 10.41
CA THR A 115 5.32 -31.32 9.75
C THR A 115 5.94 -30.07 9.13
N ILE A 116 7.24 -30.10 8.86
CA ILE A 116 7.91 -29.01 8.12
C ILE A 116 7.32 -28.78 6.72
N ALA A 117 6.76 -29.82 6.09
CA ALA A 117 6.12 -29.71 4.77
C ALA A 117 4.81 -28.90 4.86
N GLU A 118 3.94 -29.23 5.82
CA GLU A 118 2.70 -28.50 6.08
C GLU A 118 2.99 -27.04 6.49
N PHE A 119 4.01 -26.82 7.32
CA PHE A 119 4.42 -25.46 7.68
C PHE A 119 4.84 -24.63 6.47
N ARG A 120 5.60 -25.22 5.53
CA ARG A 120 6.00 -24.55 4.28
C ARG A 120 4.80 -24.24 3.39
N GLN A 121 3.82 -25.13 3.33
CA GLN A 121 2.57 -24.88 2.61
C GLN A 121 1.82 -23.67 3.22
N ALA A 122 1.67 -23.63 4.54
CA ALA A 122 1.06 -22.49 5.23
C ALA A 122 1.82 -21.17 4.99
N GLN A 123 3.16 -21.21 4.89
CA GLN A 123 3.96 -20.04 4.53
C GLN A 123 3.67 -19.53 3.11
N GLN A 124 3.49 -20.44 2.15
CA GLN A 124 3.16 -20.07 0.77
C GLN A 124 1.76 -19.45 0.67
N GLU A 125 0.79 -20.04 1.37
CA GLU A 125 -0.57 -19.50 1.45
C GLU A 125 -0.60 -18.12 2.11
N TYR A 126 0.15 -17.95 3.20
CA TYR A 126 0.32 -16.65 3.83
C TYR A 126 0.94 -15.63 2.86
N GLN A 127 1.97 -16.00 2.09
CA GLN A 127 2.59 -15.10 1.12
C GLN A 127 1.59 -14.64 0.06
N GLN A 128 0.76 -15.53 -0.47
CA GLN A 128 -0.27 -15.19 -1.45
C GLN A 128 -1.35 -14.28 -0.84
N ALA A 129 -1.82 -14.61 0.36
CA ALA A 129 -2.79 -13.79 1.07
C ALA A 129 -2.24 -12.40 1.40
N PHE A 130 -0.96 -12.32 1.77
CA PHE A 130 -0.27 -11.06 2.04
C PHE A 130 -0.21 -10.17 0.79
N GLU A 131 0.18 -10.74 -0.35
CA GLU A 131 0.21 -10.04 -1.63
C GLU A 131 -1.20 -9.55 -2.01
N ALA A 132 -2.20 -10.43 -1.96
CA ALA A 132 -3.59 -10.08 -2.27
C ALA A 132 -4.16 -8.97 -1.36
N TYR A 133 -3.89 -9.05 -0.05
CA TYR A 133 -4.31 -8.04 0.92
C TYR A 133 -3.76 -6.65 0.55
N PHE A 134 -2.49 -6.58 0.17
CA PHE A 134 -1.81 -5.33 -0.14
C PHE A 134 -2.14 -4.82 -1.56
N GLN A 135 -2.45 -5.71 -2.51
CA GLN A 135 -3.04 -5.33 -3.78
C GLN A 135 -4.44 -4.72 -3.59
N ALA A 136 -5.27 -5.31 -2.73
CA ALA A 136 -6.58 -4.75 -2.40
C ALA A 136 -6.47 -3.37 -1.72
N MET A 137 -5.45 -3.17 -0.88
CA MET A 137 -5.13 -1.86 -0.30
C MET A 137 -4.78 -0.81 -1.38
N ASP A 138 -3.96 -1.18 -2.38
CA ASP A 138 -3.64 -0.28 -3.50
C ASP A 138 -4.87 0.06 -4.33
N GLN A 139 -5.72 -0.92 -4.62
CA GLN A 139 -6.96 -0.72 -5.36
C GLN A 139 -7.95 0.17 -4.58
N ALA A 140 -8.04 -0.01 -3.27
CA ALA A 140 -8.87 0.84 -2.42
C ALA A 140 -8.40 2.30 -2.46
N SER A 141 -7.08 2.55 -2.44
CA SER A 141 -6.56 3.91 -2.54
C SER A 141 -6.68 4.50 -3.94
N LEU A 142 -6.44 3.70 -5.00
CA LEU A 142 -6.70 4.10 -6.39
C LEU A 142 -8.16 4.58 -6.54
N HIS A 143 -9.11 3.81 -6.03
CA HIS A 143 -10.53 4.14 -6.16
C HIS A 143 -10.92 5.40 -5.39
N GLN A 144 -10.39 5.57 -4.17
CA GLN A 144 -10.72 6.70 -3.29
C GLN A 144 -9.99 7.99 -3.66
N THR A 145 -8.78 7.86 -4.23
CA THR A 145 -7.92 9.01 -4.53
C THR A 145 -7.87 9.35 -6.01
N ASP A 146 -7.64 8.41 -6.91
CA ASP A 146 -7.40 8.71 -8.35
C ASP A 146 -8.67 8.66 -9.21
N CYS A 147 -9.66 7.89 -8.79
CA CYS A 147 -10.88 7.61 -9.55
C CYS A 147 -12.08 8.48 -9.14
N VAL A 148 -11.82 9.61 -8.48
CA VAL A 148 -12.84 10.59 -8.08
C VAL A 148 -12.58 11.95 -8.72
N GLY A 149 -13.59 12.82 -8.78
CA GLY A 149 -13.46 14.13 -9.42
C GLY A 149 -13.21 13.98 -10.92
N THR A 150 -12.21 14.71 -11.44
CA THR A 150 -11.60 14.38 -12.74
C THR A 150 -10.76 13.13 -12.55
N THR A 151 -11.18 11.99 -13.08
CA THR A 151 -10.44 10.73 -12.86
C THR A 151 -9.11 10.71 -13.60
N ILE A 152 -8.17 9.88 -13.15
CA ILE A 152 -6.90 9.67 -13.87
C ILE A 152 -7.11 9.20 -15.32
N ASP A 153 -8.15 8.39 -15.57
CA ASP A 153 -8.53 7.96 -16.92
C ASP A 153 -8.97 9.14 -17.79
N GLN A 154 -9.77 10.06 -17.25
CA GLN A 154 -10.18 11.27 -17.95
C GLN A 154 -8.99 12.20 -18.22
N ALA A 155 -8.05 12.31 -17.28
CA ALA A 155 -6.91 13.21 -17.39
C ALA A 155 -5.81 12.68 -18.32
N THR A 156 -5.63 11.35 -18.40
CA THR A 156 -4.47 10.74 -19.09
C THR A 156 -4.84 9.82 -20.25
N GLY A 157 -6.12 9.46 -20.41
CA GLY A 157 -6.57 8.45 -21.37
C GLY A 157 -6.25 7.01 -20.95
N SER A 158 -5.89 6.79 -19.68
CA SER A 158 -5.70 5.45 -19.11
C SER A 158 -7.02 4.67 -18.99
N GLN A 159 -6.92 3.41 -18.56
CA GLN A 159 -8.04 2.53 -18.25
C GLN A 159 -7.81 1.82 -16.91
N VAL A 160 -7.40 2.58 -15.89
CA VAL A 160 -7.08 2.05 -14.56
C VAL A 160 -8.24 2.21 -13.58
N CYS A 161 -9.18 3.14 -13.83
CA CYS A 161 -10.37 3.26 -13.02
C CYS A 161 -11.44 2.30 -13.54
N PRO A 162 -11.79 1.24 -12.80
CA PRO A 162 -12.87 0.36 -13.22
C PRO A 162 -14.17 1.17 -13.32
N THR A 163 -14.85 1.07 -14.46
CA THR A 163 -16.22 1.55 -14.58
C THR A 163 -17.12 0.73 -13.65
N PRO A 164 -18.02 1.38 -12.88
CA PRO A 164 -18.94 0.67 -12.00
C PRO A 164 -19.84 -0.31 -12.75
#